data_AF-A0A3R8ZZ35-F1
#
_entry.id   AF-A0A3R8ZZ35-F1
#
_cell.length_a   1.000
_cell.length_b   1.000
_cell.length_c   1.000
_cell.angle_alpha   90.00
_cell.angle_beta   90.00
_cell.angle_gamma   90.00
#
_symmetry.space_group_name_H-M   'P 1'
#
loop_
_entity.id
_entity.type
_entity.pdbx_description
1 polymer ?
#
loop_
_entity_poly.entity_id
_entity_poly.type
_entity_poly.pdbx_seq_one_letter_code
_entity_poly.pdbx_strand_id
1 'polypeptide(L)'
;MRFAVSFFVKYLFSLILLSSFLLILPIAATSQAAEQKHAEQPPMRFIIVRSSLCQENCPEWISAEGRITADTPARFRKILKKMGDRKLPVVFRSEGGDVDAAYGMGRMIRKAGLETAVGGTRLNGCLVQDTLCDAAIAKDGTAAGYTYSAGAYCFSACPLAFAGGTSRVASQWSFIGVHQITTIYNRVRVSYRIEYKIVNGKKKEISRKEIGRTAAGQSSSTKLGKKANAALTAYLKEMGVSDQVIDMMMSATPDSIHIVPAADALRTGLMTDMLAYNEWPGMPLCAPDAAAETVCRRHPAAAAPVAVAAPVVAAAPEAAGAPAFKASAQNTAEQASESLPKTQPMDFLLMSNGNCQEECKQWISADGDITPDTPARLKAFLETLGGRELPVVLQSNGGDMDAAFAMGRMIRAAGLETSIGKTQLPNCPKLDPRCKTSIAKSGPTEGEVFAGGGHCLSTCTLVLMSGMPRIVGYSNIGLVRPTTAEYTKFFAYFDEMGVSGKTYETMMLGTSIERGNIVRSQALELGIINGIIPNDEEPGLHVCGPEARESLRCPRKAEAEIVPATASVN
;
A
#
# COMPACT_ATOMS: atom_id res chain seq x y z
N MET A 1 29.95 -13.93 76.94
CA MET A 1 29.50 -14.91 75.92
C MET A 1 28.09 -14.59 75.37
N ARG A 2 27.85 -13.36 74.86
CA ARG A 2 26.57 -13.01 74.20
C ARG A 2 26.70 -12.28 72.85
N PHE A 3 27.93 -11.96 72.40
CA PHE A 3 28.16 -11.27 71.12
C PHE A 3 28.75 -12.16 70.00
N ALA A 4 29.29 -13.35 70.31
CA ALA A 4 29.86 -14.25 69.29
C ALA A 4 28.84 -15.22 68.65
N VAL A 5 27.65 -15.40 69.25
CA VAL A 5 26.63 -16.34 68.76
C VAL A 5 25.73 -15.70 67.69
N SER A 6 25.56 -14.37 67.71
CA SER A 6 24.66 -13.66 66.79
C SER A 6 25.21 -13.54 65.35
N PHE A 7 26.54 -13.57 65.19
CA PHE A 7 27.18 -13.44 63.87
C PHE A 7 27.15 -14.75 63.06
N PHE A 8 27.25 -15.91 63.71
CA PHE A 8 27.20 -17.21 63.04
C PHE A 8 25.79 -17.59 62.54
N VAL A 9 24.74 -17.18 63.24
CA VAL A 9 23.35 -17.50 62.85
C VAL A 9 22.90 -16.72 61.62
N LYS A 10 23.38 -15.48 61.43
CA LYS A 10 23.05 -14.67 60.24
C LYS A 10 23.76 -15.15 58.96
N TYR A 11 24.96 -15.70 59.07
CA TYR A 11 25.71 -16.20 57.90
C TYR A 11 25.17 -17.56 57.40
N LEU A 12 24.75 -18.43 58.31
CA LEU A 12 24.12 -19.72 57.96
C LEU A 12 22.74 -19.55 57.29
N PHE A 13 21.93 -18.57 57.69
CA PHE A 13 20.65 -18.28 57.02
C PHE A 13 20.84 -17.66 55.63
N SER A 14 21.90 -16.86 55.41
CA SER A 14 22.17 -16.24 54.11
C SER A 14 22.63 -17.27 53.06
N LEU A 15 23.42 -18.27 53.45
CA LEU A 15 23.87 -19.34 52.55
C LEU A 15 22.76 -20.35 52.19
N ILE A 16 21.79 -20.60 53.08
CA ILE A 16 20.65 -21.50 52.81
C ILE A 16 19.61 -20.83 51.88
N LEU A 17 19.44 -19.51 51.97
CA LEU A 17 18.62 -18.75 51.03
C LEU A 17 19.26 -18.63 49.64
N LEU A 18 20.59 -18.55 49.55
CA LEU A 18 21.31 -18.54 48.26
C LEU A 18 21.32 -19.93 47.58
N SER A 19 21.39 -21.02 48.34
CA SER A 19 21.36 -22.39 47.78
C SER A 19 19.95 -22.84 47.37
N SER A 20 18.91 -22.31 48.01
CA SER A 20 17.51 -22.62 47.65
C SER A 20 17.02 -21.87 46.40
N PHE A 21 17.70 -20.80 45.99
CA PHE A 21 17.37 -20.05 44.77
C PHE A 21 18.03 -20.60 43.49
N LEU A 22 18.95 -21.57 43.63
CA LEU A 22 19.69 -22.19 42.51
C LEU A 22 19.14 -23.56 42.07
N LEU A 23 18.04 -24.04 42.67
CA LEU A 23 17.43 -25.36 42.40
C LEU A 23 16.08 -25.33 41.67
N ILE A 24 15.69 -24.17 41.10
CA ILE A 24 14.55 -24.08 40.17
C ILE A 24 15.07 -23.58 38.82
N LEU A 25 15.93 -24.39 38.20
CA LEU A 25 16.25 -24.29 36.78
C LEU A 25 15.17 -25.05 36.00
N PRO A 26 14.29 -24.40 35.24
CA PRO A 26 13.68 -25.07 34.11
C PRO A 26 14.76 -25.22 33.04
N ILE A 27 15.00 -26.49 32.74
CA ILE A 27 15.59 -27.08 31.53
C ILE A 27 15.64 -26.10 30.35
N ALA A 28 16.84 -25.94 29.82
CA ALA A 28 17.16 -25.48 28.47
C ALA A 28 15.94 -25.11 27.61
N ALA A 29 15.57 -23.83 27.63
CA ALA A 29 14.87 -23.23 26.51
C ALA A 29 15.85 -23.21 25.34
N THR A 30 15.90 -24.31 24.60
CA THR A 30 16.31 -24.25 23.21
C THR A 30 15.35 -23.25 22.57
N SER A 31 15.86 -22.05 22.29
CA SER A 31 15.19 -21.09 21.43
C SER A 31 15.19 -21.71 20.03
N GLN A 32 14.26 -22.63 19.80
CA GLN A 32 13.67 -22.78 18.49
C GLN A 32 12.92 -21.47 18.27
N ALA A 33 13.62 -20.50 17.69
CA ALA A 33 12.98 -19.50 16.87
C ALA A 33 12.20 -20.29 15.82
N ALA A 34 10.94 -20.58 16.13
CA ALA A 34 9.99 -21.06 15.16
C ALA A 34 9.84 -19.91 14.18
N GLU A 35 10.58 -20.02 13.09
CA GLU A 35 10.41 -19.26 11.87
C GLU A 35 8.91 -19.27 11.55
N GLN A 36 8.20 -18.19 11.88
CA GLN A 36 6.79 -18.03 11.52
C GLN A 36 6.75 -17.91 10.00
N LYS A 37 6.68 -19.07 9.35
CA LYS A 37 6.42 -19.19 7.92
C LYS A 37 5.07 -18.53 7.67
N HIS A 38 5.07 -17.35 7.05
CA HIS A 38 3.86 -16.72 6.53
C HIS A 38 3.07 -17.79 5.77
N ALA A 39 1.80 -18.02 6.15
CA ALA A 39 0.98 -19.05 5.54
C ALA A 39 0.77 -18.69 4.05
N GLU A 40 1.33 -19.51 3.15
CA GLU A 40 1.16 -19.39 1.70
C GLU A 40 -0.33 -19.39 1.33
N GLN A 41 -0.80 -18.41 0.53
CA GLN A 41 -2.15 -18.47 -0.04
C GLN A 41 -2.40 -19.75 -0.84
N PRO A 42 -3.66 -20.23 -0.85
CA PRO A 42 -4.05 -21.36 -1.68
C PRO A 42 -3.80 -21.07 -3.17
N PRO A 43 -3.65 -22.12 -4.00
CA PRO A 43 -3.54 -21.96 -5.45
C PRO A 43 -4.70 -21.15 -6.05
N MET A 44 -4.40 -20.38 -7.09
CA MET A 44 -5.35 -19.47 -7.70
C MET A 44 -6.64 -20.18 -8.13
N ARG A 45 -7.76 -19.69 -7.59
CA ARG A 45 -9.11 -20.11 -7.93
C ARG A 45 -9.72 -19.14 -8.91
N PHE A 46 -10.54 -19.68 -9.81
CA PHE A 46 -11.29 -18.89 -10.75
C PHE A 46 -12.78 -19.18 -10.61
N ILE A 47 -13.58 -18.13 -10.42
CA ILE A 47 -15.03 -18.23 -10.25
C ILE A 47 -15.67 -17.16 -11.14
N ILE A 48 -16.65 -17.55 -11.95
CA ILE A 48 -17.50 -16.58 -12.67
C ILE A 48 -18.54 -16.08 -11.67
N VAL A 49 -18.50 -14.78 -11.39
CA VAL A 49 -19.35 -14.15 -10.39
C VAL A 49 -20.26 -13.13 -11.05
N ARG A 50 -21.54 -13.20 -10.71
CA ARG A 50 -22.56 -12.23 -11.11
C ARG A 50 -22.76 -11.22 -9.99
N SER A 51 -22.80 -9.93 -10.35
CA SER A 51 -23.06 -8.87 -9.39
C SER A 51 -24.42 -9.09 -8.70
N SER A 52 -24.43 -8.98 -7.37
CA SER A 52 -25.65 -8.96 -6.57
C SER A 52 -26.17 -7.54 -6.31
N LEU A 53 -25.46 -6.52 -6.79
CA LEU A 53 -25.79 -5.10 -6.59
C LEU A 53 -26.67 -4.52 -7.71
N CYS A 54 -27.30 -5.36 -8.52
CA CYS A 54 -28.09 -4.98 -9.69
C CYS A 54 -29.33 -5.88 -9.81
N GLN A 55 -30.37 -5.35 -10.45
CA GLN A 55 -31.64 -6.05 -10.64
C GLN A 55 -31.69 -6.79 -11.99
N GLU A 56 -31.37 -6.12 -13.09
CA GLU A 56 -31.36 -6.69 -14.43
C GLU A 56 -29.99 -6.50 -15.12
N ASN A 57 -29.67 -7.37 -16.09
CA ASN A 57 -28.44 -7.32 -16.90
C ASN A 57 -27.16 -7.10 -16.09
N CYS A 58 -27.07 -7.82 -14.96
CA CYS A 58 -25.98 -7.69 -14.01
C CYS A 58 -24.60 -7.93 -14.62
N PRO A 59 -23.64 -7.03 -14.40
CA PRO A 59 -22.25 -7.27 -14.75
C PRO A 59 -21.71 -8.56 -14.12
N GLU A 60 -20.89 -9.26 -14.88
CA GLU A 60 -20.22 -10.48 -14.47
C GLU A 60 -18.72 -10.34 -14.65
N TRP A 61 -17.95 -10.97 -13.76
CA TRP A 61 -16.49 -10.98 -13.82
C TRP A 61 -15.96 -12.37 -13.48
N ILE A 62 -14.67 -12.56 -13.74
CA ILE A 62 -13.90 -13.72 -13.29
C ILE A 62 -13.12 -13.28 -12.05
N SER A 63 -13.51 -13.76 -10.87
CA SER A 63 -12.67 -13.67 -9.67
C SER A 63 -11.44 -14.55 -9.88
N ALA A 64 -10.24 -13.98 -9.74
CA ALA A 64 -8.95 -14.66 -9.87
C ALA A 64 -8.13 -14.41 -8.60
N GLU A 65 -8.34 -15.25 -7.57
CA GLU A 65 -7.72 -15.05 -6.24
C GLU A 65 -6.87 -16.24 -5.81
N GLY A 66 -5.74 -15.94 -5.17
CA GLY A 66 -4.77 -16.93 -4.66
C GLY A 66 -3.41 -16.88 -5.36
N ARG A 67 -2.53 -17.81 -5.02
CA ARG A 67 -1.16 -17.91 -5.56
C ARG A 67 -1.16 -18.41 -7.01
N ILE A 68 -0.39 -17.75 -7.87
CA ILE A 68 -0.13 -18.21 -9.24
C ILE A 68 0.82 -19.41 -9.18
N THR A 69 0.37 -20.53 -9.69
CA THR A 69 1.09 -21.80 -9.72
C THR A 69 1.24 -22.30 -11.16
N ALA A 70 2.13 -23.26 -11.39
CA ALA A 70 2.38 -23.82 -12.73
C ALA A 70 1.11 -24.35 -13.45
N ASP A 71 0.09 -24.78 -12.71
CA ASP A 71 -1.19 -25.27 -13.22
C ASP A 71 -2.27 -24.18 -13.37
N THR A 72 -2.01 -22.95 -12.88
CA THR A 72 -2.91 -21.81 -13.00
C THR A 72 -3.37 -21.56 -14.44
N PRO A 73 -2.51 -21.58 -15.49
CA PRO A 73 -2.95 -21.40 -16.87
C PRO A 73 -3.91 -22.49 -17.38
N ALA A 74 -3.80 -23.73 -16.87
CA ALA A 74 -4.71 -24.82 -17.22
C ALA A 74 -6.09 -24.62 -16.60
N ARG A 75 -6.16 -24.17 -15.34
CA ARG A 75 -7.42 -23.75 -14.68
C ARG A 75 -8.02 -22.53 -15.41
N PHE A 76 -7.14 -21.58 -15.75
CA PHE A 76 -7.28 -20.49 -16.72
C PHE A 76 -8.24 -20.83 -17.87
N ARG A 77 -7.71 -21.74 -18.69
CA ARG A 77 -8.31 -22.23 -19.93
C ARG A 77 -9.66 -22.92 -19.72
N LYS A 78 -9.89 -23.56 -18.58
CA LYS A 78 -11.20 -24.21 -18.29
C LYS A 78 -12.29 -23.15 -18.14
N ILE A 79 -12.00 -22.03 -17.48
CA ILE A 79 -12.95 -20.91 -17.36
C ILE A 79 -13.20 -20.25 -18.71
N LEU A 80 -12.14 -19.99 -19.49
CA LEU A 80 -12.30 -19.44 -20.85
C LEU A 80 -13.21 -20.31 -21.73
N LYS A 81 -13.12 -21.64 -21.61
CA LYS A 81 -14.04 -22.55 -22.32
C LYS A 81 -15.48 -22.45 -21.81
N LYS A 82 -15.67 -22.29 -20.49
CA LYS A 82 -17.00 -22.21 -19.86
C LYS A 82 -17.73 -20.91 -20.23
N MET A 83 -17.02 -19.80 -20.36
CA MET A 83 -17.62 -18.50 -20.71
C MET A 83 -17.89 -18.31 -22.22
N GLY A 84 -17.34 -19.16 -23.08
CA GLY A 84 -17.50 -19.03 -24.53
C GLY A 84 -16.97 -17.69 -25.04
N ASP A 85 -17.78 -16.97 -25.82
CA ASP A 85 -17.40 -15.69 -26.44
C ASP A 85 -17.58 -14.46 -25.53
N ARG A 86 -18.12 -14.65 -24.32
CA ARG A 86 -18.34 -13.56 -23.35
C ARG A 86 -17.02 -12.85 -23.03
N LYS A 87 -17.06 -11.54 -22.82
CA LYS A 87 -15.89 -10.71 -22.46
C LYS A 87 -15.98 -10.27 -21.00
N LEU A 88 -15.71 -11.20 -20.10
CA LEU A 88 -15.76 -10.94 -18.66
C LEU A 88 -14.42 -10.36 -18.18
N PRO A 89 -14.41 -9.24 -17.43
CA PRO A 89 -13.20 -8.75 -16.78
C PRO A 89 -12.62 -9.79 -15.81
N VAL A 90 -11.29 -9.85 -15.69
CA VAL A 90 -10.57 -10.68 -14.72
C VAL A 90 -10.16 -9.81 -13.53
N VAL A 91 -10.66 -10.13 -12.33
CA VAL A 91 -10.42 -9.37 -11.09
C VAL A 91 -9.40 -10.12 -10.23
N PHE A 92 -8.23 -9.52 -10.05
CA PHE A 92 -7.10 -10.13 -9.35
C PHE A 92 -6.99 -9.72 -7.88
N ARG A 93 -6.83 -10.73 -7.02
CA ARG A 93 -6.27 -10.59 -5.68
C ARG A 93 -5.24 -11.70 -5.42
N SER A 94 -3.96 -11.38 -5.54
CA SER A 94 -2.90 -12.41 -5.55
C SER A 94 -1.58 -11.87 -5.04
N GLU A 95 -0.88 -12.68 -4.23
CA GLU A 95 0.51 -12.43 -3.81
C GLU A 95 1.53 -12.73 -4.93
N GLY A 96 1.08 -13.23 -6.08
CA GLY A 96 1.93 -13.66 -7.19
C GLY A 96 2.28 -15.14 -7.12
N GLY A 97 3.49 -15.52 -7.52
CA GLY A 97 3.96 -16.90 -7.61
C GLY A 97 4.78 -17.19 -8.86
N ASP A 98 4.41 -18.23 -9.60
CA ASP A 98 5.16 -18.70 -10.77
C ASP A 98 5.10 -17.68 -11.94
N VAL A 99 6.27 -17.17 -12.33
CA VAL A 99 6.41 -16.12 -13.35
C VAL A 99 6.06 -16.62 -14.75
N ASP A 100 6.43 -17.85 -15.11
CA ASP A 100 6.15 -18.41 -16.43
C ASP A 100 4.64 -18.68 -16.60
N ALA A 101 3.99 -19.14 -15.53
CA ALA A 101 2.53 -19.25 -15.45
C ALA A 101 1.85 -17.90 -15.56
N ALA A 102 2.37 -16.85 -14.90
CA ALA A 102 1.85 -15.49 -15.04
C ALA A 102 1.95 -14.97 -16.48
N TYR A 103 3.09 -15.17 -17.15
CA TYR A 103 3.23 -14.85 -18.58
C TYR A 103 2.25 -15.63 -19.46
N GLY A 104 2.11 -16.93 -19.18
CA GLY A 104 1.18 -17.80 -19.89
C GLY A 104 -0.27 -17.32 -19.74
N MET A 105 -0.67 -16.97 -18.53
CA MET A 105 -2.01 -16.47 -18.25
C MET A 105 -2.25 -15.08 -18.86
N GLY A 106 -1.31 -14.14 -18.73
CA GLY A 106 -1.44 -12.81 -19.32
C GLY A 106 -1.57 -12.83 -20.84
N ARG A 107 -0.83 -13.72 -21.53
CA ARG A 107 -1.04 -13.95 -22.98
C ARG A 107 -2.43 -14.52 -23.31
N MET A 108 -2.97 -15.40 -22.46
CA MET A 108 -4.34 -15.91 -22.64
C MET A 108 -5.38 -14.79 -22.47
N ILE A 109 -5.21 -13.94 -21.45
CA ILE A 109 -6.06 -12.76 -21.21
C ILE A 109 -6.03 -11.82 -22.42
N ARG A 110 -4.83 -11.46 -22.88
CA ARG A 110 -4.63 -10.59 -24.05
C ARG A 110 -5.29 -11.16 -25.30
N LYS A 111 -5.03 -12.44 -25.60
CA LYS A 111 -5.59 -13.14 -26.77
C LYS A 111 -7.11 -13.22 -26.70
N ALA A 112 -7.68 -13.40 -25.51
CA ALA A 112 -9.12 -13.42 -25.30
C ALA A 112 -9.74 -12.01 -25.31
N GLY A 113 -8.94 -10.94 -25.34
CA GLY A 113 -9.41 -9.56 -25.35
C GLY A 113 -10.12 -9.15 -24.06
N LEU A 114 -9.71 -9.75 -22.93
CA LEU A 114 -10.35 -9.50 -21.64
C LEU A 114 -9.74 -8.28 -20.94
N GLU A 115 -10.56 -7.59 -20.17
CA GLU A 115 -10.12 -6.55 -19.24
C GLU A 115 -9.54 -7.17 -17.97
N THR A 116 -8.69 -6.45 -17.27
CA THR A 116 -8.16 -6.84 -15.96
C THR A 116 -8.36 -5.73 -14.94
N ALA A 117 -8.63 -6.14 -13.70
CA ALA A 117 -8.77 -5.23 -12.58
C ALA A 117 -8.05 -5.76 -11.34
N VAL A 118 -7.60 -4.89 -10.45
CA VAL A 118 -7.18 -5.27 -9.08
C VAL A 118 -8.34 -5.06 -8.12
N GLY A 119 -8.72 -6.12 -7.41
CA GLY A 119 -9.89 -6.13 -6.53
C GLY A 119 -10.06 -7.48 -5.84
N GLY A 120 -10.74 -7.48 -4.70
CA GLY A 120 -11.22 -8.71 -4.06
C GLY A 120 -12.67 -8.97 -4.41
N THR A 121 -13.09 -10.21 -4.28
CA THR A 121 -14.46 -10.68 -4.47
C THR A 121 -14.99 -11.24 -3.16
N ARG A 122 -16.23 -10.87 -2.81
CA ARG A 122 -16.99 -11.48 -1.72
C ARG A 122 -18.25 -12.10 -2.27
N LEU A 123 -18.38 -13.41 -2.10
CA LEU A 123 -19.58 -14.14 -2.48
C LEU A 123 -20.68 -13.92 -1.42
N ASN A 124 -21.93 -13.92 -1.88
CA ASN A 124 -23.08 -13.81 -1.01
C ASN A 124 -23.14 -15.00 -0.04
N GLY A 125 -23.47 -14.74 1.23
CA GLY A 125 -23.55 -15.78 2.26
C GLY A 125 -22.21 -16.19 2.88
N CYS A 126 -21.10 -15.62 2.42
CA CYS A 126 -19.78 -15.88 3.00
C CYS A 126 -19.46 -14.97 4.18
N LEU A 127 -18.79 -15.55 5.19
CA LEU A 127 -18.24 -14.83 6.33
C LEU A 127 -17.10 -13.90 5.92
N VAL A 128 -16.82 -12.89 6.74
CA VAL A 128 -15.77 -11.89 6.48
C VAL A 128 -14.39 -12.54 6.31
N GLN A 129 -14.15 -13.66 6.99
CA GLN A 129 -12.85 -14.36 7.01
C GLN A 129 -12.64 -15.29 5.81
N ASP A 130 -13.72 -15.68 5.12
CA ASP A 130 -13.69 -16.62 4.00
C ASP A 130 -14.56 -16.10 2.86
N THR A 131 -14.06 -15.10 2.14
CA THR A 131 -14.84 -14.34 1.15
C THR A 131 -15.23 -15.15 -0.09
N LEU A 132 -14.62 -16.33 -0.29
CA LEU A 132 -14.85 -17.25 -1.41
C LEU A 132 -15.27 -18.66 -0.92
N CYS A 133 -16.06 -18.70 0.14
CA CYS A 133 -16.54 -19.94 0.76
C CYS A 133 -17.25 -20.87 -0.24
N ASP A 134 -16.98 -22.18 -0.15
CA ASP A 134 -17.50 -23.16 -1.11
C ASP A 134 -19.04 -23.27 -1.10
N ALA A 135 -19.66 -22.98 0.05
CA ALA A 135 -21.12 -23.00 0.20
C ALA A 135 -21.85 -21.99 -0.69
N ALA A 136 -21.19 -20.90 -1.10
CA ALA A 136 -21.76 -19.87 -1.96
C ALA A 136 -21.59 -20.17 -3.47
N ILE A 137 -20.89 -21.25 -3.83
CA ILE A 137 -20.60 -21.62 -5.21
C ILE A 137 -21.65 -22.63 -5.68
N ALA A 138 -22.38 -22.29 -6.74
CA ALA A 138 -23.37 -23.16 -7.35
C ALA A 138 -22.72 -24.42 -7.96
N LYS A 139 -23.53 -25.46 -8.19
CA LYS A 139 -23.07 -26.75 -8.76
C LYS A 139 -22.38 -26.62 -10.11
N ASP A 140 -22.75 -25.61 -10.90
CA ASP A 140 -22.12 -25.34 -12.18
C ASP A 140 -20.79 -24.60 -12.04
N GLY A 141 -20.43 -24.12 -10.84
CA GLY A 141 -19.23 -23.35 -10.53
C GLY A 141 -19.37 -21.84 -10.72
N THR A 142 -20.59 -21.31 -10.82
CA THR A 142 -20.86 -19.85 -10.77
C THR A 142 -21.24 -19.42 -9.35
N ALA A 143 -21.17 -18.12 -9.07
CA ALA A 143 -21.62 -17.57 -7.79
C ALA A 143 -22.21 -16.16 -7.97
N ALA A 144 -22.90 -15.67 -6.94
CA ALA A 144 -23.34 -14.28 -6.85
C ALA A 144 -22.54 -13.56 -5.76
N GLY A 145 -22.21 -12.30 -5.96
CA GLY A 145 -21.41 -11.53 -5.02
C GLY A 145 -21.17 -10.10 -5.45
N TYR A 146 -20.19 -9.47 -4.81
CA TYR A 146 -19.73 -8.13 -5.14
C TYR A 146 -18.21 -8.04 -5.05
N THR A 147 -17.63 -7.06 -5.73
CA THR A 147 -16.20 -6.77 -5.66
C THR A 147 -15.93 -5.60 -4.72
N TYR A 148 -14.72 -5.56 -4.18
CA TYR A 148 -14.21 -4.43 -3.42
C TYR A 148 -12.78 -4.13 -3.83
N SER A 149 -12.37 -2.87 -3.72
CA SER A 149 -10.98 -2.51 -3.93
C SER A 149 -10.16 -2.42 -2.64
N ALA A 150 -10.80 -2.10 -1.53
CA ALA A 150 -10.12 -1.80 -0.28
C ALA A 150 -9.22 -2.94 0.19
N GLY A 151 -7.91 -2.69 0.25
CA GLY A 151 -6.92 -3.68 0.67
C GLY A 151 -6.75 -4.85 -0.31
N ALA A 152 -7.33 -4.78 -1.51
CA ALA A 152 -7.04 -5.74 -2.57
C ALA A 152 -5.63 -5.51 -3.12
N TYR A 153 -5.00 -6.56 -3.62
CA TYR A 153 -3.61 -6.48 -4.05
C TYR A 153 -3.28 -7.42 -5.20
N CYS A 154 -2.29 -7.03 -5.99
CA CYS A 154 -1.70 -7.83 -7.04
C CYS A 154 -0.18 -7.66 -6.96
N PHE A 155 0.49 -8.63 -6.35
CA PHE A 155 1.92 -8.56 -6.03
C PHE A 155 2.77 -9.53 -6.84
N SER A 156 4.07 -9.23 -6.93
CA SER A 156 5.10 -10.10 -7.50
C SER A 156 4.81 -10.49 -8.97
N ALA A 157 4.52 -11.75 -9.25
CA ALA A 157 4.15 -12.24 -10.58
C ALA A 157 2.74 -11.83 -11.02
N CYS A 158 1.85 -11.43 -10.10
CA CYS A 158 0.47 -11.04 -10.45
C CYS A 158 0.42 -9.86 -11.45
N PRO A 159 1.16 -8.75 -11.25
CA PRO A 159 1.24 -7.64 -12.22
C PRO A 159 1.56 -8.09 -13.65
N LEU A 160 2.34 -9.16 -13.82
CA LEU A 160 2.67 -9.71 -15.14
C LEU A 160 1.44 -10.32 -15.81
N ALA A 161 0.61 -11.06 -15.07
CA ALA A 161 -0.65 -11.56 -15.61
C ALA A 161 -1.68 -10.43 -15.84
N PHE A 162 -1.76 -9.49 -14.89
CA PHE A 162 -2.61 -8.29 -14.97
C PHE A 162 -2.30 -7.45 -16.23
N ALA A 163 -1.03 -7.32 -16.60
CA ALA A 163 -0.60 -6.63 -17.81
C ALA A 163 -1.20 -7.18 -19.12
N GLY A 164 -1.71 -8.41 -19.10
CA GLY A 164 -2.42 -9.05 -20.21
C GLY A 164 -3.73 -8.35 -20.61
N GLY A 165 -4.34 -7.55 -19.73
CA GLY A 165 -5.61 -6.90 -20.00
C GLY A 165 -5.58 -5.90 -21.16
N THR A 166 -6.65 -5.85 -21.95
CA THR A 166 -6.86 -4.81 -22.98
C THR A 166 -7.14 -3.44 -22.36
N SER A 167 -7.91 -3.45 -21.26
CA SER A 167 -8.00 -2.38 -20.27
C SER A 167 -7.52 -2.95 -18.93
N ARG A 168 -6.71 -2.17 -18.20
CA ARG A 168 -6.02 -2.58 -16.96
C ARG A 168 -6.27 -1.53 -15.90
N VAL A 169 -7.08 -1.89 -14.90
CA VAL A 169 -7.59 -0.89 -13.96
C VAL A 169 -7.36 -1.30 -12.52
N ALA A 170 -7.16 -0.30 -11.69
CA ALA A 170 -7.11 -0.45 -10.25
C ALA A 170 -7.73 0.82 -9.67
N SER A 171 -8.27 0.73 -8.46
CA SER A 171 -8.65 1.95 -7.75
C SER A 171 -7.51 2.38 -6.85
N GLN A 172 -7.60 3.61 -6.35
CA GLN A 172 -6.67 4.15 -5.37
C GLN A 172 -6.63 3.38 -4.03
N TRP A 173 -7.54 2.41 -3.82
CA TRP A 173 -7.62 1.58 -2.60
C TRP A 173 -6.98 0.19 -2.74
N SER A 174 -6.51 -0.14 -3.94
CA SER A 174 -5.92 -1.44 -4.27
C SER A 174 -4.45 -1.27 -4.64
N PHE A 175 -3.65 -2.31 -4.37
CA PHE A 175 -2.21 -2.23 -4.47
C PHE A 175 -1.66 -3.07 -5.63
N ILE A 176 -0.83 -2.46 -6.47
CA ILE A 176 0.02 -3.17 -7.43
C ILE A 176 1.43 -3.12 -6.87
N GLY A 177 2.08 -4.27 -6.74
CA GLY A 177 3.38 -4.35 -6.09
C GLY A 177 4.34 -5.28 -6.82
N VAL A 178 5.59 -4.86 -6.90
CA VAL A 178 6.65 -5.56 -7.64
C VAL A 178 7.88 -5.75 -6.76
N HIS A 179 8.67 -6.77 -7.06
CA HIS A 179 9.96 -7.03 -6.41
C HIS A 179 10.85 -7.91 -7.31
N GLN A 180 12.09 -8.14 -6.90
CA GLN A 180 13.07 -8.95 -7.62
C GLN A 180 12.59 -10.38 -7.83
N ILE A 181 12.69 -10.91 -9.05
CA ILE A 181 12.34 -12.31 -9.32
C ILE A 181 13.40 -13.24 -8.72
N THR A 182 12.98 -14.13 -7.83
CA THR A 182 13.82 -15.20 -7.29
C THR A 182 13.80 -16.41 -8.22
N THR A 183 14.97 -16.78 -8.76
CA THR A 183 15.15 -18.03 -9.49
C THR A 183 15.62 -19.12 -8.53
N ILE A 184 14.87 -20.23 -8.43
CA ILE A 184 15.26 -21.40 -7.62
C ILE A 184 15.91 -22.46 -8.52
N TYR A 185 17.15 -22.82 -8.22
CA TYR A 185 17.91 -23.86 -8.90
C TYR A 185 17.86 -25.15 -8.09
N ASN A 186 17.17 -26.16 -8.63
CA ASN A 186 17.22 -27.53 -8.13
C ASN A 186 18.51 -28.19 -8.64
N ARG A 187 19.47 -28.45 -7.74
CA ARG A 187 20.67 -29.19 -8.10
C ARG A 187 20.34 -30.67 -8.07
N VAL A 188 20.72 -31.39 -9.13
CA VAL A 188 20.63 -32.85 -9.18
C VAL A 188 22.01 -33.42 -9.50
N ARG A 189 22.39 -34.46 -8.80
CA ARG A 189 23.58 -35.26 -9.11
C ARG A 189 23.16 -36.41 -10.00
N VAL A 190 23.66 -36.40 -11.23
CA VAL A 190 23.39 -37.47 -12.20
C VAL A 190 24.64 -38.33 -12.33
N SER A 191 24.49 -39.62 -12.06
CA SER A 191 25.56 -40.62 -12.19
C SER A 191 25.43 -41.34 -13.52
N TYR A 192 26.53 -41.47 -14.26
CA TYR A 192 26.59 -42.19 -15.53
C TYR A 192 27.52 -43.40 -15.43
N ARG A 193 27.12 -44.52 -16.06
CA ARG A 193 28.04 -45.58 -16.48
C ARG A 193 28.45 -45.29 -17.91
N ILE A 194 29.76 -45.12 -18.13
CA ILE A 194 30.33 -44.86 -19.46
C ILE A 194 31.24 -46.02 -19.83
N GLU A 195 31.02 -46.64 -20.98
CA GLU A 195 31.86 -47.69 -21.53
C GLU A 195 32.76 -47.12 -22.63
N TYR A 196 34.03 -47.53 -22.65
CA TYR A 196 35.02 -47.04 -23.62
C TYR A 196 35.64 -48.20 -24.41
N LYS A 197 35.92 -47.97 -25.70
CA LYS A 197 36.78 -48.81 -26.54
C LYS A 197 38.05 -48.04 -26.85
N ILE A 198 39.21 -48.66 -26.70
CA ILE A 198 40.45 -48.09 -27.22
C ILE A 198 40.48 -48.35 -28.74
N VAL A 199 40.57 -47.30 -29.54
CA VAL A 199 40.74 -47.38 -31.00
C VAL A 199 41.96 -46.52 -31.36
N ASN A 200 42.98 -47.12 -31.97
CA ASN A 200 44.25 -46.46 -32.32
C ASN A 200 44.91 -45.74 -31.13
N GLY A 201 44.90 -46.38 -29.95
CA GLY A 201 45.47 -45.81 -28.71
C GLY A 201 44.62 -44.72 -28.04
N LYS A 202 43.46 -44.34 -28.59
CA LYS A 202 42.57 -43.32 -28.00
C LYS A 202 41.30 -43.94 -27.43
N LYS A 203 40.88 -43.48 -26.25
CA LYS A 203 39.59 -43.84 -25.63
C LYS A 203 38.46 -43.27 -26.49
N LYS A 204 37.59 -44.15 -26.99
CA LYS A 204 36.35 -43.81 -27.69
C LYS A 204 35.17 -44.24 -26.83
N GLU A 205 34.30 -43.29 -26.44
CA GLU A 205 33.05 -43.56 -25.70
C GLU A 205 32.13 -44.44 -26.58
N ILE A 206 31.78 -45.64 -26.10
CA ILE A 206 30.89 -46.59 -26.78
C ILE A 206 29.45 -46.36 -26.31
N SER A 207 29.27 -46.16 -25.01
CA SER A 207 27.94 -45.99 -24.41
C SER A 207 28.03 -45.08 -23.19
N ARG A 208 26.99 -44.28 -22.98
CA ARG A 208 26.76 -43.50 -21.76
C ARG A 208 25.35 -43.77 -21.29
N LYS A 209 25.22 -44.42 -20.14
CA LYS A 209 23.93 -44.75 -19.52
C LYS A 209 23.81 -44.02 -18.19
N GLU A 210 22.75 -43.25 -18.02
CA GLU A 210 22.38 -42.69 -16.71
C GLU A 210 22.00 -43.86 -15.78
N ILE A 211 22.70 -43.98 -14.65
CA ILE A 211 22.52 -45.06 -13.66
C ILE A 211 21.92 -44.57 -12.34
N GLY A 212 21.75 -43.26 -12.17
CA GLY A 212 21.09 -42.70 -11.00
C GLY A 212 20.99 -41.19 -11.05
N ARG A 213 19.93 -40.66 -10.45
CA ARG A 213 19.66 -39.23 -10.30
C ARG A 213 19.25 -38.96 -8.86
N THR A 214 20.02 -38.18 -8.13
CA THR A 214 19.73 -37.82 -6.73
C THR A 214 19.65 -36.30 -6.58
N ALA A 215 18.76 -35.81 -5.72
CA ALA A 215 18.69 -34.39 -5.40
C ALA A 215 19.96 -33.95 -4.64
N ALA A 216 20.55 -32.83 -5.05
CA ALA A 216 21.80 -32.28 -4.53
C ALA A 216 21.61 -30.89 -3.90
N GLY A 217 20.40 -30.64 -3.37
CA GLY A 217 20.01 -29.39 -2.72
C GLY A 217 19.43 -28.35 -3.67
N GLN A 218 19.02 -27.22 -3.09
CA GLN A 218 18.49 -26.06 -3.80
C GLN A 218 19.38 -24.85 -3.55
N SER A 219 19.49 -23.97 -4.54
CA SER A 219 20.06 -22.64 -4.37
C SER A 219 19.18 -21.62 -5.04
N SER A 220 19.03 -20.42 -4.50
CA SER A 220 18.26 -19.34 -5.12
C SER A 220 19.17 -18.22 -5.62
N SER A 221 18.69 -17.43 -6.57
CA SER A 221 19.34 -16.19 -7.00
C SER A 221 18.30 -15.16 -7.41
N THR A 222 18.50 -13.91 -6.99
CA THR A 222 17.69 -12.75 -7.44
C THR A 222 18.29 -12.05 -8.65
N LYS A 223 19.48 -12.48 -9.10
CA LYS A 223 20.12 -11.93 -10.30
C LYS A 223 19.42 -12.47 -11.53
N LEU A 224 18.70 -11.62 -12.26
CA LEU A 224 18.20 -11.99 -13.58
C LEU A 224 19.38 -12.18 -14.54
N GLY A 225 19.52 -13.41 -15.06
CA GLY A 225 20.42 -13.66 -16.18
C GLY A 225 19.93 -12.95 -17.45
N LYS A 226 20.84 -12.73 -18.41
CA LYS A 226 20.54 -12.05 -19.69
C LYS A 226 19.29 -12.58 -20.40
N LYS A 227 19.10 -13.90 -20.40
CA LYS A 227 17.93 -14.56 -21.02
C LYS A 227 16.62 -14.23 -20.28
N ALA A 228 16.63 -14.28 -18.95
CA ALA A 228 15.45 -13.97 -18.13
C ALA A 228 15.07 -12.49 -18.26
N ASN A 229 16.07 -11.60 -18.24
CA ASN A 229 15.86 -10.17 -18.46
C ASN A 229 15.26 -9.90 -19.85
N ALA A 230 15.85 -10.49 -20.90
CA ALA A 230 15.32 -10.35 -22.25
C ALA A 230 13.88 -10.87 -22.39
N ALA A 231 13.56 -11.99 -21.74
CA ALA A 231 12.20 -12.54 -21.75
C ALA A 231 11.20 -11.62 -21.02
N LEU A 232 11.57 -11.07 -19.86
CA LEU A 232 10.74 -10.11 -19.12
C LEU A 232 10.53 -8.82 -19.93
N THR A 233 11.60 -8.24 -20.47
CA THR A 233 11.51 -7.04 -21.32
C THR A 233 10.64 -7.30 -22.56
N ALA A 234 10.81 -8.43 -23.23
CA ALA A 234 10.00 -8.79 -24.39
C ALA A 234 8.52 -8.95 -24.02
N TYR A 235 8.23 -9.58 -22.87
CA TYR A 235 6.87 -9.75 -22.39
C TYR A 235 6.21 -8.41 -22.03
N LEU A 236 6.90 -7.53 -21.28
CA LEU A 236 6.36 -6.21 -20.93
C LEU A 236 6.09 -5.39 -22.20
N LYS A 237 7.01 -5.43 -23.16
CA LYS A 237 6.82 -4.80 -24.48
C LYS A 237 5.63 -5.37 -25.24
N GLU A 238 5.46 -6.70 -25.27
CA GLU A 238 4.29 -7.38 -25.86
C GLU A 238 2.98 -6.87 -25.24
N MET A 239 2.99 -6.57 -23.94
CA MET A 239 1.84 -6.06 -23.20
C MET A 239 1.69 -4.53 -23.24
N GLY A 240 2.60 -3.79 -23.90
CA GLY A 240 2.59 -2.33 -23.89
C GLY A 240 2.85 -1.75 -22.50
N VAL A 241 3.74 -2.37 -21.73
CA VAL A 241 4.25 -1.89 -20.44
C VAL A 241 5.72 -1.48 -20.61
N SER A 242 6.09 -0.33 -20.05
CA SER A 242 7.43 0.22 -20.05
C SER A 242 8.40 -0.68 -19.29
N ASP A 243 9.65 -0.74 -19.77
CA ASP A 243 10.75 -1.44 -19.12
C ASP A 243 11.16 -0.81 -17.78
N GLN A 244 10.76 0.44 -17.49
CA GLN A 244 10.92 1.07 -16.17
C GLN A 244 10.30 0.25 -15.02
N VAL A 245 9.29 -0.60 -15.31
CA VAL A 245 8.74 -1.52 -14.30
C VAL A 245 9.79 -2.53 -13.84
N ILE A 246 10.76 -2.88 -14.68
CA ILE A 246 11.88 -3.77 -14.31
C ILE A 246 12.76 -3.09 -13.27
N ASP A 247 13.03 -1.79 -13.40
CA ASP A 247 13.83 -1.06 -12.40
C ASP A 247 13.09 -1.01 -11.06
N MET A 248 11.77 -0.80 -11.09
CA MET A 248 10.91 -0.88 -9.88
C MET A 248 10.96 -2.28 -9.27
N MET A 249 10.85 -3.35 -10.08
CA MET A 249 11.01 -4.73 -9.62
C MET A 249 12.38 -4.92 -8.96
N MET A 250 13.46 -4.44 -9.58
CA MET A 250 14.81 -4.61 -9.06
C MET A 250 15.11 -3.77 -7.83
N SER A 251 14.32 -2.73 -7.55
CA SER A 251 14.48 -1.86 -6.37
C SER A 251 14.07 -2.51 -5.05
N ALA A 252 13.27 -3.60 -5.08
CA ALA A 252 12.82 -4.32 -3.89
C ALA A 252 13.35 -5.77 -3.87
N THR A 253 13.91 -6.19 -2.74
CA THR A 253 14.31 -7.60 -2.53
C THR A 253 13.07 -8.50 -2.41
N PRO A 254 13.18 -9.83 -2.57
CA PRO A 254 12.02 -10.73 -2.50
C PRO A 254 11.25 -10.72 -1.17
N ASP A 255 11.91 -10.34 -0.08
CA ASP A 255 11.31 -10.22 1.25
C ASP A 255 10.62 -8.86 1.46
N SER A 256 10.58 -8.01 0.43
CA SER A 256 9.97 -6.69 0.42
C SER A 256 9.13 -6.49 -0.85
N ILE A 257 8.21 -5.54 -0.82
CA ILE A 257 7.38 -5.19 -1.99
C ILE A 257 7.54 -3.70 -2.28
N HIS A 258 7.94 -3.36 -3.50
CA HIS A 258 7.80 -2.00 -4.03
C HIS A 258 6.36 -1.82 -4.50
N ILE A 259 5.57 -1.05 -3.74
CA ILE A 259 4.22 -0.68 -4.16
C ILE A 259 4.32 0.37 -5.27
N VAL A 260 3.81 0.04 -6.45
CA VAL A 260 3.82 0.92 -7.62
C VAL A 260 2.75 2.00 -7.43
N PRO A 261 3.11 3.29 -7.30
CA PRO A 261 2.12 4.36 -7.22
C PRO A 261 1.21 4.39 -8.45
N ALA A 262 -0.06 4.78 -8.30
CA ALA A 262 -1.02 4.78 -9.42
C ALA A 262 -0.54 5.64 -10.61
N ALA A 263 0.11 6.79 -10.33
CA ALA A 263 0.69 7.64 -11.36
C ALA A 263 1.80 6.93 -12.15
N ASP A 264 2.66 6.17 -11.48
CA ASP A 264 3.73 5.39 -12.10
C ASP A 264 3.17 4.19 -12.86
N ALA A 265 2.16 3.53 -12.30
CA ALA A 265 1.48 2.44 -12.98
C ALA A 265 0.83 2.94 -14.28
N LEU A 266 0.20 4.12 -14.29
CA LEU A 266 -0.35 4.74 -15.50
C LEU A 266 0.75 5.15 -16.48
N ARG A 267 1.80 5.84 -16.00
CA ARG A 267 2.93 6.33 -16.83
C ARG A 267 3.67 5.19 -17.51
N THR A 268 3.90 4.09 -16.80
CA THR A 268 4.56 2.91 -17.34
C THR A 268 3.63 2.05 -18.18
N GLY A 269 2.34 2.37 -18.24
CA GLY A 269 1.33 1.55 -18.89
C GLY A 269 1.01 0.26 -18.14
N LEU A 270 1.51 0.03 -16.92
CA LEU A 270 1.08 -1.11 -16.11
C LEU A 270 -0.44 -1.04 -15.83
N MET A 271 -0.96 0.15 -15.57
CA MET A 271 -2.38 0.50 -15.62
C MET A 271 -2.68 1.31 -16.88
N THR A 272 -3.86 1.13 -17.47
CA THR A 272 -4.35 2.00 -18.56
C THR A 272 -5.35 3.04 -18.09
N ASP A 273 -5.95 2.82 -16.93
CA ASP A 273 -6.94 3.71 -16.35
C ASP A 273 -7.07 3.45 -14.84
N MET A 274 -7.60 4.42 -14.11
CA MET A 274 -7.86 4.33 -12.67
C MET A 274 -9.37 4.39 -12.43
N LEU A 275 -9.88 3.44 -11.62
CA LEU A 275 -11.29 3.39 -11.26
C LEU A 275 -11.71 4.68 -10.54
N ALA A 276 -12.79 5.30 -11.01
CA ALA A 276 -13.44 6.39 -10.29
C ALA A 276 -14.14 5.88 -9.02
N TYR A 277 -14.51 6.80 -8.13
CA TYR A 277 -15.12 6.46 -6.83
C TYR A 277 -16.40 5.62 -6.95
N ASN A 278 -17.22 5.86 -7.98
CA ASN A 278 -18.46 5.14 -8.25
C ASN A 278 -18.27 3.89 -9.14
N GLU A 279 -17.02 3.56 -9.47
CA GLU A 279 -16.67 2.38 -10.26
C GLU A 279 -16.05 1.31 -9.36
N TRP A 280 -16.18 0.05 -9.76
CA TRP A 280 -15.65 -1.07 -9.00
C TRP A 280 -14.84 -2.04 -9.88
N PRO A 281 -13.94 -2.83 -9.28
CA PRO A 281 -13.20 -3.86 -10.02
C PRO A 281 -14.17 -4.84 -10.68
N GLY A 282 -13.98 -5.12 -11.97
CA GLY A 282 -14.89 -6.02 -12.69
C GLY A 282 -16.12 -5.35 -13.28
N MET A 283 -16.29 -4.04 -13.09
CA MET A 283 -17.22 -3.23 -13.90
C MET A 283 -16.67 -3.13 -15.34
N PRO A 284 -17.41 -3.59 -16.36
CA PRO A 284 -16.90 -3.64 -17.73
C PRO A 284 -16.77 -2.24 -18.33
N LEU A 285 -15.90 -2.08 -19.32
CA LEU A 285 -15.86 -0.89 -20.16
C LEU A 285 -17.13 -0.82 -21.03
N CYS A 286 -17.72 0.35 -21.15
CA CYS A 286 -18.88 0.55 -22.01
C CYS A 286 -18.51 0.33 -23.47
N ALA A 287 -19.41 -0.32 -24.21
CA ALA A 287 -19.36 -0.28 -25.66
C ALA A 287 -19.52 1.19 -26.15
N PRO A 288 -18.92 1.58 -27.30
CA PRO A 288 -19.01 2.94 -27.81
C PRO A 288 -20.44 3.47 -28.00
N ASP A 289 -21.40 2.56 -28.22
CA ASP A 289 -22.82 2.80 -28.44
C ASP A 289 -23.70 2.44 -27.23
N ALA A 290 -23.10 2.13 -26.07
CA ALA A 290 -23.86 1.76 -24.88
C ALA A 290 -24.77 2.91 -24.40
N ALA A 291 -26.02 2.57 -24.07
CA ALA A 291 -26.99 3.52 -23.53
C ALA A 291 -26.46 4.20 -22.26
N ALA A 292 -26.90 5.44 -21.99
CA ALA A 292 -26.46 6.24 -20.84
C ALA A 292 -26.70 5.55 -19.49
N GLU A 293 -27.74 4.70 -19.41
CA GLU A 293 -28.15 3.97 -18.20
C GLU A 293 -27.35 2.67 -17.99
N THR A 294 -26.53 2.27 -18.96
CA THR A 294 -25.75 1.02 -18.87
C THR A 294 -24.73 1.12 -17.74
N VAL A 295 -24.72 0.08 -16.88
CA VAL A 295 -23.80 -0.07 -15.75
C VAL A 295 -22.43 -0.53 -16.24
N CYS A 296 -21.62 0.43 -16.68
CA CYS A 296 -20.28 0.24 -17.22
C CYS A 296 -19.45 1.51 -17.08
N ARG A 297 -18.14 1.38 -17.29
CA ARG A 297 -17.16 2.47 -17.17
C ARG A 297 -16.97 3.17 -18.52
N ARG A 298 -16.92 4.50 -18.53
CA ARG A 298 -16.90 5.31 -19.78
C ARG A 298 -15.55 5.97 -20.06
N HIS A 299 -14.53 5.70 -19.26
CA HIS A 299 -13.21 6.26 -19.46
C HIS A 299 -12.49 5.52 -20.59
N PRO A 300 -11.95 6.23 -21.62
CA PRO A 300 -11.16 5.58 -22.64
C PRO A 300 -9.89 5.00 -22.00
N ALA A 301 -9.51 3.78 -22.38
CA ALA A 301 -8.19 3.25 -22.07
C ALA A 301 -7.15 4.25 -22.58
N ALA A 302 -6.27 4.76 -21.71
CA ALA A 302 -5.25 5.71 -22.11
C ALA A 302 -4.52 5.20 -23.35
N ALA A 303 -4.57 5.98 -24.44
CA ALA A 303 -3.84 5.65 -25.64
C ALA A 303 -2.35 5.54 -25.27
N ALA A 304 -1.73 4.41 -25.61
CA ALA A 304 -0.29 4.22 -25.44
C ALA A 304 0.45 5.44 -26.03
N PRO A 305 1.56 5.90 -25.42
CA PRO A 305 2.31 7.01 -25.97
C PRO A 305 2.78 6.62 -27.37
N VAL A 306 2.20 7.27 -28.37
CA VAL A 306 2.65 7.19 -29.75
C VAL A 306 4.10 7.67 -29.74
N ALA A 307 5.01 6.79 -30.16
CA ALA A 307 6.40 7.15 -30.39
C ALA A 307 6.43 8.41 -31.26
N VAL A 308 6.91 9.51 -30.70
CA VAL A 308 7.11 10.75 -31.45
C VAL A 308 8.18 10.45 -32.49
N ALA A 309 7.75 10.26 -33.74
CA ALA A 309 8.64 10.25 -34.88
C ALA A 309 9.34 11.62 -34.94
N ALA A 310 10.68 11.58 -35.01
CA ALA A 310 11.51 12.77 -35.14
C ALA A 310 11.09 13.60 -36.37
N PRO A 311 10.91 14.93 -36.25
CA PRO A 311 10.70 15.75 -37.42
C PRO A 311 12.03 16.00 -38.14
N VAL A 312 12.01 15.69 -39.43
CA VAL A 312 13.05 15.98 -40.41
C VAL A 312 13.16 17.49 -40.61
N VAL A 313 14.39 17.98 -40.64
CA VAL A 313 14.78 19.37 -40.88
C VAL A 313 14.45 19.77 -42.32
N ALA A 314 13.71 20.88 -42.50
CA ALA A 314 13.80 21.70 -43.72
C ALA A 314 13.30 23.13 -43.47
N ALA A 315 14.26 24.05 -43.43
CA ALA A 315 14.28 25.46 -43.87
C ALA A 315 13.06 26.38 -43.63
N ALA A 316 13.30 27.40 -42.80
CA ALA A 316 12.67 28.73 -42.87
C ALA A 316 13.26 29.56 -44.04
N PRO A 317 12.65 30.70 -44.42
CA PRO A 317 13.10 31.98 -43.82
C PRO A 317 11.93 32.93 -43.45
N GLU A 318 11.98 33.56 -42.27
CA GLU A 318 12.22 35.00 -42.00
C GLU A 318 10.95 35.88 -42.17
N ALA A 319 10.60 36.85 -41.30
CA ALA A 319 11.42 37.69 -40.44
C ALA A 319 10.62 38.35 -39.29
N ALA A 320 11.42 38.84 -38.33
CA ALA A 320 11.26 40.07 -37.54
C ALA A 320 10.73 39.96 -36.10
N GLY A 321 11.65 40.12 -35.13
CA GLY A 321 11.33 40.66 -33.80
C GLY A 321 12.18 40.19 -32.60
N ALA A 322 13.51 40.24 -32.66
CA ALA A 322 14.43 40.19 -31.49
C ALA A 322 14.38 41.52 -30.69
N PRO A 323 15.04 41.75 -29.51
CA PRO A 323 16.24 41.10 -28.91
C PRO A 323 16.11 40.71 -27.41
N ALA A 324 16.66 39.60 -26.91
CA ALA A 324 18.07 39.20 -26.68
C ALA A 324 18.70 39.75 -25.38
N PHE A 325 19.00 38.85 -24.43
CA PHE A 325 20.22 38.92 -23.62
C PHE A 325 20.86 37.52 -23.45
N LYS A 326 21.91 37.34 -24.26
CA LYS A 326 23.13 36.53 -24.17
C LYS A 326 23.20 35.35 -23.17
N ALA A 327 23.39 34.17 -23.76
CA ALA A 327 24.03 33.02 -23.14
C ALA A 327 25.56 33.22 -23.01
N SER A 328 26.11 32.65 -21.94
CA SER A 328 27.52 32.31 -21.80
C SER A 328 27.57 30.81 -21.44
N ALA A 329 28.43 30.06 -22.12
CA ALA A 329 28.57 28.62 -22.00
C ALA A 329 29.88 28.26 -21.28
N GLN A 330 29.90 27.02 -20.74
CA GLN A 330 31.03 26.25 -20.18
C GLN A 330 31.31 26.56 -18.69
N ASN A 331 31.32 25.64 -17.73
CA ASN A 331 31.73 24.22 -17.73
C ASN A 331 31.08 23.39 -16.57
N THR A 332 30.69 22.15 -16.89
CA THR A 332 30.93 20.88 -16.14
C THR A 332 30.91 20.87 -14.60
N ALA A 333 29.77 20.49 -14.01
CA ALA A 333 29.61 19.55 -12.88
C ALA A 333 28.13 19.49 -12.48
N GLU A 334 27.72 18.39 -11.83
CA GLU A 334 26.40 18.17 -11.19
C GLU A 334 25.23 17.78 -12.10
N GLN A 335 25.22 16.48 -12.42
CA GLN A 335 24.00 15.69 -12.34
C GLN A 335 23.47 15.74 -10.89
N ALA A 336 22.32 16.39 -10.66
CA ALA A 336 21.54 16.23 -9.43
C ALA A 336 20.04 16.54 -9.68
N SER A 337 19.22 15.56 -9.30
CA SER A 337 17.77 15.61 -9.00
C SER A 337 16.81 16.16 -10.07
N GLU A 338 16.12 15.24 -10.76
CA GLU A 338 14.79 15.50 -11.31
C GLU A 338 13.78 15.49 -10.14
N SER A 339 13.15 16.64 -9.89
CA SER A 339 12.32 16.92 -8.72
C SER A 339 10.96 16.21 -8.75
N LEU A 340 10.58 15.64 -7.60
CA LEU A 340 9.20 15.28 -7.20
C LEU A 340 8.21 16.45 -7.47
N PRO A 341 6.90 16.18 -7.64
CA PRO A 341 5.91 17.25 -7.76
C PRO A 341 6.06 18.23 -6.60
N LYS A 342 6.21 19.53 -6.90
CA LYS A 342 6.43 20.58 -5.90
C LYS A 342 5.24 20.62 -4.94
N THR A 343 5.43 20.05 -3.77
CA THR A 343 4.59 20.20 -2.60
C THR A 343 4.75 21.62 -2.05
N GLN A 344 3.64 22.22 -1.64
CA GLN A 344 3.63 23.56 -1.05
C GLN A 344 3.89 23.50 0.47
N PRO A 345 4.46 24.54 1.09
CA PRO A 345 4.59 24.62 2.54
C PRO A 345 3.22 24.47 3.21
N MET A 346 3.19 23.79 4.36
CA MET A 346 1.94 23.50 5.05
C MET A 346 1.15 24.76 5.37
N ASP A 347 -0.12 24.75 4.98
CA ASP A 347 -1.08 25.81 5.23
C ASP A 347 -2.28 25.30 6.05
N PHE A 348 -2.84 26.21 6.84
CA PHE A 348 -3.95 25.95 7.74
C PHE A 348 -5.18 26.71 7.28
N LEU A 349 -6.28 25.99 7.08
CA LEU A 349 -7.58 26.59 6.80
C LEU A 349 -8.58 26.15 7.86
N LEU A 350 -9.38 27.11 8.33
CA LEU A 350 -10.57 26.82 9.11
C LEU A 350 -11.65 26.39 8.13
N MET A 351 -12.11 25.16 8.28
CA MET A 351 -13.12 24.58 7.40
C MET A 351 -14.46 24.47 8.11
N SER A 352 -15.54 24.48 7.34
CA SER A 352 -16.89 24.15 7.81
C SER A 352 -17.67 23.33 6.80
N ASN A 353 -18.53 22.43 7.30
CA ASN A 353 -19.52 21.71 6.50
C ASN A 353 -20.87 21.74 7.22
N GLY A 354 -21.93 22.10 6.49
CA GLY A 354 -23.28 22.28 7.05
C GLY A 354 -23.58 23.72 7.47
N ASN A 355 -24.76 23.93 8.08
CA ASN A 355 -25.25 25.24 8.46
C ASN A 355 -24.81 25.59 9.90
N CYS A 356 -23.82 26.48 10.04
CA CYS A 356 -23.28 26.84 11.37
C CYS A 356 -24.24 27.61 12.28
N GLN A 357 -25.46 27.94 11.83
CA GLN A 357 -26.52 28.48 12.69
C GLN A 357 -27.35 27.38 13.38
N GLU A 358 -27.31 26.15 12.89
CA GLU A 358 -28.06 25.01 13.44
C GLU A 358 -27.11 23.86 13.82
N GLU A 359 -26.44 23.30 12.81
CA GLU A 359 -25.46 22.23 12.93
C GLU A 359 -24.39 22.39 11.84
N CYS A 360 -23.13 22.61 12.25
CA CYS A 360 -22.01 22.47 11.35
C CYS A 360 -20.81 21.81 12.01
N LYS A 361 -20.07 21.09 11.16
CA LYS A 361 -18.78 20.49 11.50
C LYS A 361 -17.70 21.49 11.16
N GLN A 362 -16.71 21.62 12.02
CA GLN A 362 -15.57 22.51 11.80
C GLN A 362 -14.28 21.80 12.12
N TRP A 363 -13.28 22.00 11.28
CA TRP A 363 -11.95 21.40 11.47
C TRP A 363 -10.86 22.34 10.96
N ILE A 364 -9.64 22.05 11.38
CA ILE A 364 -8.42 22.69 10.89
C ILE A 364 -7.86 21.78 9.80
N SER A 365 -7.90 22.24 8.55
CA SER A 365 -7.27 21.53 7.43
C SER A 365 -5.79 21.91 7.34
N ALA A 366 -4.90 20.98 7.70
CA ALA A 366 -3.45 21.12 7.64
C ALA A 366 -2.91 20.34 6.43
N ASP A 367 -2.64 21.04 5.31
CA ASP A 367 -2.23 20.41 4.03
C ASP A 367 -0.89 20.97 3.57
N GLY A 368 -0.01 20.12 3.07
CA GLY A 368 1.30 20.49 2.53
C GLY A 368 2.46 19.95 3.37
N ASP A 369 3.67 20.37 3.01
CA ASP A 369 4.90 19.88 3.63
C ASP A 369 5.23 20.62 4.93
N ILE A 370 5.74 19.88 5.90
CA ILE A 370 6.18 20.45 7.17
C ILE A 370 7.51 21.18 6.94
N THR A 371 7.51 22.49 7.06
CA THR A 371 8.71 23.32 6.93
C THR A 371 9.10 23.92 8.30
N PRO A 372 10.31 24.47 8.45
CA PRO A 372 10.71 25.16 9.67
C PRO A 372 9.76 26.28 10.12
N ASP A 373 9.00 26.88 9.19
CA ASP A 373 8.03 27.95 9.48
C ASP A 373 6.65 27.41 9.91
N THR A 374 6.36 26.12 9.67
CA THR A 374 5.05 25.51 9.96
C THR A 374 4.60 25.70 11.41
N PRO A 375 5.44 25.53 12.45
CA PRO A 375 5.03 25.73 13.84
C PRO A 375 4.61 27.17 14.13
N ALA A 376 5.29 28.17 13.56
CA ALA A 376 4.93 29.57 13.73
C ALA A 376 3.58 29.88 13.07
N ARG A 377 3.33 29.31 11.88
CA ARG A 377 2.04 29.41 11.18
C ARG A 377 0.90 28.76 11.95
N LEU A 378 1.13 27.56 12.51
CA LEU A 378 0.13 26.88 13.34
C LEU A 378 -0.18 27.73 14.58
N LYS A 379 0.83 28.22 15.28
CA LYS A 379 0.65 29.06 16.47
C LYS A 379 -0.22 30.29 16.17
N ALA A 380 0.14 31.04 15.12
CA ALA A 380 -0.63 32.21 14.71
C ALA A 380 -2.07 31.83 14.35
N PHE A 381 -2.28 30.70 13.66
CA PHE A 381 -3.60 30.21 13.31
C PHE A 381 -4.43 29.84 14.57
N LEU A 382 -3.87 29.11 15.53
CA LEU A 382 -4.54 28.75 16.77
C LEU A 382 -4.93 29.98 17.61
N GLU A 383 -4.10 31.03 17.61
CA GLU A 383 -4.43 32.31 18.26
C GLU A 383 -5.70 32.94 17.64
N THR A 384 -5.90 32.80 16.31
CA THR A 384 -7.13 33.30 15.66
C THR A 384 -8.40 32.54 16.06
N LEU A 385 -8.27 31.31 16.57
CA LEU A 385 -9.41 30.48 16.98
C LEU A 385 -9.94 30.85 18.36
N GLY A 386 -9.26 31.71 19.13
CA GLY A 386 -9.76 32.22 20.40
C GLY A 386 -10.04 31.14 21.45
N GLY A 387 -9.25 30.07 21.45
CA GLY A 387 -9.40 28.94 22.40
C GLY A 387 -10.40 27.85 21.96
N ARG A 388 -10.92 27.89 20.73
CA ARG A 388 -11.73 26.80 20.19
C ARG A 388 -10.85 25.56 19.93
N GLU A 389 -11.23 24.45 20.55
CA GLU A 389 -10.61 23.15 20.35
C GLU A 389 -11.22 22.50 19.10
N LEU A 390 -10.54 22.60 17.95
CA LEU A 390 -11.00 22.01 16.69
C LEU A 390 -10.06 20.88 16.26
N PRO A 391 -10.60 19.83 15.60
CA PRO A 391 -9.81 18.70 15.14
C PRO A 391 -8.86 19.13 14.02
N VAL A 392 -7.63 18.64 14.07
CA VAL A 392 -6.61 18.89 13.05
C VAL A 392 -6.59 17.72 12.07
N VAL A 393 -7.03 17.98 10.84
CA VAL A 393 -7.01 17.00 9.75
C VAL A 393 -5.74 17.20 8.92
N LEU A 394 -4.90 16.17 8.92
CA LEU A 394 -3.57 16.16 8.31
C LEU A 394 -3.60 15.58 6.88
N GLN A 395 -2.95 16.28 5.95
CA GLN A 395 -2.65 15.84 4.58
C GLN A 395 -1.22 16.26 4.24
N SER A 396 -0.24 15.37 4.42
CA SER A 396 1.18 15.76 4.29
C SER A 396 2.10 14.60 3.91
N ASN A 397 3.12 14.92 3.12
CA ASN A 397 4.24 14.03 2.83
C ASN A 397 5.31 14.04 3.93
N GLY A 398 5.15 14.87 4.96
CA GLY A 398 6.14 15.16 5.99
C GLY A 398 7.05 16.33 5.59
N GLY A 399 8.28 16.32 6.07
CA GLY A 399 9.23 17.41 5.92
C GLY A 399 10.15 17.51 7.14
N ASP A 400 10.41 18.72 7.61
CA ASP A 400 11.32 19.00 8.72
C ASP A 400 10.86 18.33 10.04
N MET A 401 11.78 17.60 10.68
CA MET A 401 11.45 16.80 11.86
C MET A 401 11.34 17.65 13.14
N ASP A 402 12.18 18.67 13.29
CA ASP A 402 12.15 19.52 14.48
C ASP A 402 10.88 20.40 14.46
N ALA A 403 10.48 20.85 13.26
CA ALA A 403 9.19 21.48 13.03
C ALA A 403 8.03 20.54 13.33
N ALA A 404 8.09 19.26 12.91
CA ALA A 404 7.07 18.28 13.24
C ALA A 404 6.94 18.06 14.76
N PHE A 405 8.06 17.97 15.48
CA PHE A 405 8.04 17.89 16.94
C PHE A 405 7.43 19.12 17.59
N ALA A 406 7.83 20.32 17.15
CA ALA A 406 7.30 21.58 17.68
C ALA A 406 5.79 21.70 17.41
N MET A 407 5.36 21.41 16.19
CA MET A 407 3.95 21.40 15.79
C MET A 407 3.14 20.41 16.63
N GLY A 408 3.61 19.17 16.77
CA GLY A 408 2.90 18.17 17.56
C GLY A 408 2.85 18.51 19.06
N ARG A 409 3.90 19.11 19.64
CA ARG A 409 3.83 19.61 21.02
C ARG A 409 2.76 20.69 21.20
N MET A 410 2.58 21.57 20.22
CA MET A 410 1.52 22.59 20.26
C MET A 410 0.13 21.94 20.22
N ILE A 411 -0.08 20.96 19.33
CA ILE A 411 -1.34 20.20 19.23
C ILE A 411 -1.64 19.45 20.53
N ARG A 412 -0.65 18.75 21.08
CA ARG A 412 -0.76 18.01 22.36
C ARG A 412 -1.09 18.94 23.51
N ALA A 413 -0.40 20.07 23.62
CA ALA A 413 -0.63 21.06 24.67
C ALA A 413 -2.00 21.71 24.58
N ALA A 414 -2.53 21.88 23.36
CA ALA A 414 -3.86 22.40 23.10
C ALA A 414 -4.97 21.33 23.19
N GLY A 415 -4.63 20.07 23.47
CA GLY A 415 -5.61 18.99 23.62
C GLY A 415 -6.39 18.64 22.36
N LEU A 416 -5.86 18.97 21.18
CA LEU A 416 -6.61 18.86 19.92
C LEU A 416 -6.64 17.41 19.42
N GLU A 417 -7.75 17.01 18.82
CA GLU A 417 -7.83 15.79 18.02
C GLU A 417 -6.90 15.90 16.81
N THR A 418 -6.25 14.80 16.44
CA THR A 418 -5.62 14.64 15.12
C THR A 418 -6.28 13.53 14.32
N SER A 419 -6.43 13.76 13.03
CA SER A 419 -6.86 12.74 12.08
C SER A 419 -6.22 12.97 10.71
N ILE A 420 -6.39 12.02 9.78
CA ILE A 420 -5.83 12.12 8.42
C ILE A 420 -6.98 12.18 7.42
N GLY A 421 -6.97 13.18 6.55
CA GLY A 421 -8.01 13.33 5.54
C GLY A 421 -7.65 14.33 4.45
N LYS A 422 -8.21 14.13 3.27
CA LYS A 422 -8.16 15.06 2.15
C LYS A 422 -9.32 16.04 2.24
N THR A 423 -9.01 17.31 2.45
CA THR A 423 -9.99 18.40 2.37
C THR A 423 -10.24 18.78 0.92
N GLN A 424 -11.51 18.89 0.54
CA GLN A 424 -11.96 19.27 -0.80
C GLN A 424 -12.90 20.48 -0.71
N LEU A 425 -12.51 21.57 -1.35
CA LEU A 425 -13.33 22.77 -1.46
C LEU A 425 -14.30 22.64 -2.65
N PRO A 426 -15.48 23.28 -2.59
CA PRO A 426 -16.43 23.28 -3.68
C PRO A 426 -15.83 23.97 -4.92
N ASN A 427 -16.23 23.51 -6.11
CA ASN A 427 -15.81 24.06 -7.40
C ASN A 427 -14.29 24.02 -7.69
N CYS A 428 -13.52 23.27 -6.90
CA CYS A 428 -12.10 23.07 -7.13
C CYS A 428 -11.82 21.85 -8.02
N PRO A 429 -10.81 21.92 -8.92
CA PRO A 429 -10.39 20.76 -9.70
C PRO A 429 -9.95 19.58 -8.82
N LYS A 430 -10.16 18.33 -9.26
CA LYS A 430 -9.75 17.14 -8.50
C LYS A 430 -8.25 17.09 -8.15
N LEU A 431 -7.42 17.68 -9.02
CA LEU A 431 -5.97 17.77 -8.88
C LEU A 431 -5.51 18.98 -8.04
N ASP A 432 -6.40 19.93 -7.75
CA ASP A 432 -6.16 21.08 -6.89
C ASP A 432 -7.35 21.25 -5.92
N PRO A 433 -7.46 20.36 -4.91
CA PRO A 433 -8.65 20.25 -4.07
C PRO A 433 -8.84 21.45 -3.11
N ARG A 434 -7.81 22.27 -2.93
CA ARG A 434 -7.81 23.50 -2.11
C ARG A 434 -7.53 24.74 -2.97
N CYS A 435 -8.13 24.79 -4.17
CA CYS A 435 -7.94 25.89 -5.10
C CYS A 435 -8.27 27.25 -4.45
N LYS A 436 -7.38 28.23 -4.67
CA LYS A 436 -7.45 29.54 -3.99
C LYS A 436 -8.76 30.29 -4.22
N THR A 437 -9.41 30.07 -5.36
CA THR A 437 -10.67 30.74 -5.73
C THR A 437 -11.84 30.39 -4.83
N SER A 438 -11.79 29.22 -4.18
CA SER A 438 -12.87 28.74 -3.31
C SER A 438 -12.60 28.98 -1.82
N ILE A 439 -11.44 29.56 -1.47
CA ILE A 439 -11.11 29.90 -0.08
C ILE A 439 -11.91 31.14 0.34
N ALA A 440 -12.56 31.06 1.50
CA ALA A 440 -13.31 32.19 2.03
C ALA A 440 -12.39 33.38 2.33
N LYS A 441 -12.83 34.60 1.99
CA LYS A 441 -12.07 35.84 2.27
C LYS A 441 -12.03 36.17 3.77
N SER A 442 -13.00 35.68 4.53
CA SER A 442 -13.14 35.85 5.97
C SER A 442 -13.98 34.73 6.55
N GLY A 443 -13.65 34.27 7.75
CA GLY A 443 -14.37 33.19 8.43
C GLY A 443 -14.03 31.79 7.92
N PRO A 444 -14.80 30.77 8.31
CA PRO A 444 -14.59 29.39 7.88
C PRO A 444 -14.85 29.23 6.38
N THR A 445 -14.03 28.40 5.73
CA THR A 445 -14.17 28.02 4.33
C THR A 445 -15.06 26.80 4.22
N GLU A 446 -16.06 26.83 3.34
CA GLU A 446 -16.93 25.69 3.10
C GLU A 446 -16.16 24.57 2.37
N GLY A 447 -16.36 23.33 2.78
CA GLY A 447 -15.77 22.17 2.11
C GLY A 447 -16.22 20.85 2.70
N GLU A 448 -15.64 19.78 2.17
CA GLU A 448 -15.79 18.41 2.64
C GLU A 448 -14.42 17.84 2.99
N VAL A 449 -14.41 16.80 3.83
CA VAL A 449 -13.21 16.09 4.23
C VAL A 449 -13.45 14.60 4.04
N PHE A 450 -12.46 13.92 3.48
CA PHE A 450 -12.51 12.49 3.22
C PHE A 450 -11.30 11.82 3.83
N ALA A 451 -11.50 10.76 4.63
CA ALA A 451 -10.40 9.89 5.03
C ALA A 451 -9.74 9.28 3.79
N GLY A 452 -10.59 8.95 2.81
CA GLY A 452 -10.15 8.45 1.53
C GLY A 452 -9.22 9.41 0.78
N GLY A 453 -8.01 8.92 0.45
CA GLY A 453 -6.99 9.70 -0.27
C GLY A 453 -6.24 10.67 0.64
N GLY A 454 -6.58 10.64 1.94
CA GLY A 454 -5.80 11.21 3.02
C GLY A 454 -4.46 10.49 3.15
N HIS A 455 -3.38 11.24 3.39
CA HIS A 455 -2.08 10.69 3.70
C HIS A 455 -1.34 11.55 4.72
N CYS A 456 -0.67 10.88 5.65
CA CYS A 456 0.24 11.49 6.60
C CYS A 456 1.51 10.63 6.61
N LEU A 457 2.49 11.06 5.84
CA LEU A 457 3.70 10.28 5.58
C LEU A 457 4.90 10.91 6.27
N SER A 458 5.93 10.08 6.50
CA SER A 458 7.19 10.51 7.09
C SER A 458 6.96 11.25 8.43
N THR A 459 7.56 12.43 8.62
CA THR A 459 7.47 13.22 9.84
C THR A 459 6.05 13.72 10.14
N CYS A 460 5.11 13.68 9.19
CA CYS A 460 3.70 13.94 9.49
C CYS A 460 3.15 12.97 10.55
N THR A 461 3.55 11.70 10.52
CA THR A 461 3.05 10.71 11.50
C THR A 461 3.46 11.07 12.94
N LEU A 462 4.57 11.80 13.10
CA LEU A 462 4.98 12.33 14.41
C LEU A 462 3.96 13.36 14.91
N VAL A 463 3.47 14.22 14.01
CA VAL A 463 2.40 15.18 14.32
C VAL A 463 1.09 14.43 14.63
N LEU A 464 0.73 13.40 13.86
CA LEU A 464 -0.46 12.59 14.12
C LEU A 464 -0.47 12.01 15.54
N MET A 465 0.66 11.50 16.02
CA MET A 465 0.78 10.90 17.37
C MET A 465 0.47 11.87 18.52
N SER A 466 0.49 13.17 18.25
CA SER A 466 0.26 14.20 19.26
C SER A 466 -1.20 14.45 19.62
N GLY A 467 -2.16 13.98 18.81
CA GLY A 467 -3.58 14.25 19.03
C GLY A 467 -4.18 13.50 20.21
N MET A 468 -5.24 14.10 20.77
CA MET A 468 -6.06 13.55 21.86
C MET A 468 -7.55 13.77 21.56
N PRO A 469 -8.24 12.83 20.88
CA PRO A 469 -7.75 11.53 20.39
C PRO A 469 -6.96 11.65 19.07
N ARG A 470 -6.36 10.54 18.63
CA ARG A 470 -5.60 10.42 17.38
C ARG A 470 -6.18 9.27 16.56
N ILE A 471 -7.01 9.62 15.60
CA ILE A 471 -7.92 8.69 14.92
C ILE A 471 -7.71 8.70 13.41
N VAL A 472 -7.84 7.54 12.78
CA VAL A 472 -7.60 7.44 11.33
C VAL A 472 -8.69 6.62 10.64
N GLY A 473 -9.28 7.21 9.60
CA GLY A 473 -10.19 6.54 8.66
C GLY A 473 -9.42 5.82 7.56
N TYR A 474 -9.93 5.67 6.34
CA TYR A 474 -9.21 5.02 5.23
C TYR A 474 -8.08 5.88 4.62
N SER A 475 -7.09 6.23 5.43
CA SER A 475 -5.99 7.14 5.09
C SER A 475 -4.63 6.44 5.22
N ASN A 476 -3.63 6.90 4.44
CA ASN A 476 -2.28 6.33 4.45
C ASN A 476 -1.46 6.88 5.63
N ILE A 477 -0.87 6.00 6.43
CA ILE A 477 0.05 6.36 7.53
C ILE A 477 1.46 5.90 7.15
N GLY A 478 2.39 6.82 6.93
CA GLY A 478 3.76 6.50 6.54
C GLY A 478 4.76 6.85 7.65
N LEU A 479 5.63 5.92 8.01
CA LEU A 479 6.63 6.12 9.06
C LEU A 479 7.92 6.77 8.54
N VAL A 480 8.58 7.56 9.39
CA VAL A 480 9.90 8.16 9.13
C VAL A 480 10.99 7.42 9.89
N ARG A 481 12.13 7.14 9.25
CA ARG A 481 13.29 6.61 9.96
C ARG A 481 14.22 7.76 10.38
N PRO A 482 14.54 7.93 11.66
CA PRO A 482 15.50 8.93 12.10
C PRO A 482 16.93 8.54 11.67
N THR A 483 17.79 9.54 11.47
CA THR A 483 19.24 9.28 11.33
C THR A 483 19.87 8.93 12.68
N THR A 484 21.10 8.40 12.67
CA THR A 484 21.86 8.06 13.90
C THR A 484 21.95 9.24 14.89
N ALA A 485 22.10 10.46 14.37
CA ALA A 485 22.19 11.67 15.18
C ALA A 485 20.84 12.07 15.83
N GLU A 486 19.73 11.55 15.33
CA GLU A 486 18.39 11.99 15.69
C GLU A 486 17.65 10.97 16.57
N TYR A 487 18.16 9.74 16.73
CA TYR A 487 17.50 8.68 17.52
C TYR A 487 17.10 9.12 18.93
N THR A 488 18.01 9.80 19.63
CA THR A 488 17.76 10.23 21.03
C THR A 488 16.55 11.16 21.11
N LYS A 489 16.51 12.20 20.25
CA LYS A 489 15.38 13.15 20.22
C LYS A 489 14.10 12.50 19.67
N PHE A 490 14.25 11.59 18.72
CA PHE A 490 13.15 10.86 18.10
C PHE A 490 12.42 9.96 19.10
N PHE A 491 13.13 9.10 19.84
CA PHE A 491 12.49 8.22 20.81
C PHE A 491 12.00 8.97 22.05
N ALA A 492 12.68 10.04 22.47
CA ALA A 492 12.17 10.92 23.52
C ALA A 492 10.80 11.51 23.16
N TYR A 493 10.59 11.85 21.88
CA TYR A 493 9.29 12.33 21.40
C TYR A 493 8.21 11.23 21.41
N PHE A 494 8.56 9.99 21.10
CA PHE A 494 7.62 8.85 21.19
C PHE A 494 7.15 8.65 22.63
N ASP A 495 8.07 8.68 23.58
CA ASP A 495 7.76 8.55 25.00
C ASP A 495 6.86 9.69 25.48
N GLU A 496 7.14 10.93 25.07
CA GLU A 496 6.31 12.11 25.35
C GLU A 496 4.88 11.97 24.81
N MET A 497 4.72 11.40 23.62
CA MET A 497 3.40 11.18 23.00
C MET A 497 2.66 9.96 23.56
N GLY A 498 3.32 9.14 24.39
CA GLY A 498 2.77 7.92 24.96
C GLY A 498 2.70 6.78 23.93
N VAL A 499 3.72 6.67 23.07
CA VAL A 499 3.85 5.64 22.03
C VAL A 499 5.10 4.82 22.33
N SER A 500 5.00 3.48 22.30
CA SER A 500 6.10 2.59 22.69
C SER A 500 7.26 2.64 21.70
N GLY A 501 8.34 3.35 22.05
CA GLY A 501 9.57 3.42 21.24
C GLY A 501 10.23 2.06 20.98
N LYS A 502 10.14 1.13 21.94
CA LYS A 502 10.74 -0.22 21.86
C LYS A 502 10.13 -1.09 20.75
N THR A 503 8.83 -0.93 20.49
CA THR A 503 8.13 -1.65 19.41
C THR A 503 8.52 -1.10 18.04
N TYR A 504 8.71 0.22 17.97
CA TYR A 504 9.21 0.90 16.78
C TYR A 504 10.66 0.52 16.45
N GLU A 505 11.52 0.44 17.48
CA GLU A 505 12.92 0.01 17.36
C GLU A 505 13.04 -1.44 16.87
N THR A 506 12.16 -2.33 17.35
CA THR A 506 12.07 -3.74 16.90
C THR A 506 11.70 -3.84 15.42
N MET A 507 10.83 -2.94 14.92
CA MET A 507 10.50 -2.85 13.50
C MET A 507 11.61 -2.21 12.65
N MET A 508 12.41 -1.30 13.21
CA MET A 508 13.50 -0.60 12.51
C MET A 508 14.81 -1.41 12.45
N LEU A 509 14.98 -2.41 13.32
CA LEU A 509 16.07 -3.40 13.28
C LEU A 509 15.90 -4.43 12.15
N GLY A 510 14.68 -4.58 11.61
CA GLY A 510 14.39 -5.32 10.39
C GLY A 510 14.41 -4.42 9.15
N THR A 511 15.56 -4.33 8.48
CA THR A 511 15.75 -3.72 7.14
C THR A 511 15.45 -2.22 7.00
N SER A 512 16.03 -1.57 5.98
CA SER A 512 16.21 -0.12 5.89
C SER A 512 15.55 0.52 4.66
N ILE A 513 14.52 1.35 4.92
CA ILE A 513 14.01 2.59 4.26
C ILE A 513 13.61 2.49 2.76
N GLU A 514 12.42 2.92 2.26
CA GLU A 514 11.62 4.12 2.54
C GLU A 514 10.09 3.98 2.30
N ARG A 515 9.29 4.79 3.03
CA ARG A 515 7.83 5.02 2.94
C ARG A 515 6.93 3.78 2.92
N GLY A 516 7.13 2.87 3.87
CA GLY A 516 6.13 1.84 4.16
C GLY A 516 4.89 2.46 4.78
N ASN A 517 3.77 2.46 4.07
CA ASN A 517 2.47 2.72 4.69
C ASN A 517 2.17 1.59 5.69
N ILE A 518 1.89 1.90 6.94
CA ILE A 518 1.41 0.92 7.91
C ILE A 518 -0.12 0.83 7.83
N VAL A 519 -0.63 -0.38 7.99
CA VAL A 519 -2.07 -0.62 8.05
C VAL A 519 -2.62 -0.15 9.41
N ARG A 520 -3.90 0.24 9.46
CA ARG A 520 -4.52 0.84 10.66
C ARG A 520 -4.47 -0.05 11.89
N SER A 521 -4.62 -1.36 11.73
CA SER A 521 -4.49 -2.33 12.82
C SER A 521 -3.09 -2.30 13.43
N GLN A 522 -2.06 -2.24 12.58
CA GLN A 522 -0.67 -2.12 12.99
C GLN A 522 -0.41 -0.76 13.66
N ALA A 523 -0.98 0.33 13.12
CA ALA A 523 -0.88 1.65 13.77
C ALA A 523 -1.52 1.66 15.17
N LEU A 524 -2.62 0.93 15.36
CA LEU A 524 -3.31 0.77 16.64
C LEU A 524 -2.46 -0.06 17.62
N GLU A 525 -1.92 -1.19 17.17
CA GLU A 525 -0.99 -2.03 17.96
C GLU A 525 0.26 -1.27 18.39
N LEU A 526 0.76 -0.39 17.52
CA LEU A 526 1.92 0.45 17.80
C LEU A 526 1.59 1.66 18.70
N GLY A 527 0.32 1.93 18.97
CA GLY A 527 -0.13 3.10 19.72
C GLY A 527 0.01 4.43 18.95
N ILE A 528 0.32 4.38 17.66
CA ILE A 528 0.43 5.55 16.78
C ILE A 528 -0.94 6.21 16.61
N ILE A 529 -1.99 5.40 16.58
CA ILE A 529 -3.39 5.84 16.67
C ILE A 529 -4.03 5.19 17.89
N ASN A 530 -5.10 5.80 18.42
CA ASN A 530 -5.88 5.24 19.52
C ASN A 530 -7.37 5.08 19.18
N GLY A 531 -7.74 5.32 17.91
CA GLY A 531 -9.07 5.04 17.40
C GLY A 531 -9.09 4.91 15.88
N ILE A 532 -10.11 4.21 15.37
CA ILE A 532 -10.38 4.06 13.95
C ILE A 532 -11.70 4.75 13.67
N ILE A 533 -11.72 5.62 12.66
CA ILE A 533 -12.95 6.28 12.23
C ILE A 533 -13.86 5.22 11.59
N PRO A 534 -15.13 5.08 12.02
CA PRO A 534 -16.11 4.19 11.40
C PRO A 534 -16.26 4.43 9.89
N ASN A 535 -16.72 3.41 9.16
CA ASN A 535 -16.79 3.48 7.68
C ASN A 535 -17.83 4.49 7.15
N ASP A 536 -18.76 4.91 7.99
CA ASP A 536 -19.82 5.88 7.73
C ASP A 536 -19.50 7.28 8.27
N GLU A 537 -18.28 7.46 8.80
CA GLU A 537 -17.80 8.71 9.36
C GLU A 537 -16.52 9.18 8.64
N GLU A 538 -16.27 10.48 8.73
CA GLU A 538 -15.14 11.15 8.10
C GLU A 538 -14.24 11.81 9.16
N PRO A 539 -12.98 12.13 8.83
CA PRO A 539 -12.06 12.84 9.73
C PRO A 539 -12.62 14.18 10.18
N GLY A 540 -12.35 14.56 11.43
CA GLY A 540 -12.78 15.85 11.98
C GLY A 540 -14.28 15.96 12.27
N LEU A 541 -15.01 14.85 12.27
CA LEU A 541 -16.45 14.83 12.61
C LEU A 541 -16.74 14.80 14.12
N HIS A 542 -15.75 14.57 14.98
CA HIS A 542 -15.99 14.24 16.39
C HIS A 542 -15.94 15.44 17.34
N VAL A 543 -15.78 16.67 16.83
CA VAL A 543 -15.87 17.90 17.63
C VAL A 543 -16.76 18.92 16.92
N CYS A 544 -17.88 19.27 17.56
CA CYS A 544 -18.84 20.25 17.06
C CYS A 544 -18.39 21.68 17.43
N GLY A 545 -18.68 22.65 16.56
CA GLY A 545 -18.36 24.07 16.82
C GLY A 545 -19.10 24.64 18.04
N PRO A 546 -18.63 25.76 18.62
CA PRO A 546 -19.19 26.34 19.86
C PRO A 546 -20.67 26.77 19.78
N GLU A 547 -21.25 26.84 18.57
CA GLU A 547 -22.64 27.28 18.32
C GLU A 547 -23.61 26.12 17.96
N ALA A 548 -23.14 24.87 17.87
CA ALA A 548 -23.99 23.74 17.48
C ALA A 548 -24.99 23.36 18.60
N ARG A 549 -26.27 23.21 18.25
CA ARG A 549 -27.32 22.73 19.18
C ARG A 549 -27.19 21.23 19.41
N GLU A 550 -27.52 20.78 20.63
CA GLU A 550 -27.50 19.35 21.03
C GLU A 550 -28.40 18.50 20.13
N SER A 551 -27.81 17.86 19.13
CA SER A 551 -28.45 16.77 18.39
C SER A 551 -27.64 15.49 18.52
N LEU A 552 -28.31 14.37 18.26
CA LEU A 552 -27.92 12.97 18.52
C LEU A 552 -26.55 12.50 17.98
N ARG A 553 -25.76 13.38 17.35
CA ARG A 553 -24.42 13.09 16.79
C ARG A 553 -23.28 13.92 17.42
N CYS A 554 -23.56 14.79 18.38
CA CYS A 554 -22.54 15.54 19.11
C CYS A 554 -22.40 14.99 20.55
N PRO A 555 -21.58 13.96 20.81
CA PRO A 555 -21.31 13.55 22.18
C PRO A 555 -20.47 14.63 22.87
N ARG A 556 -21.09 15.43 23.75
CA ARG A 556 -20.32 16.12 24.78
C ARG A 556 -19.70 15.06 25.67
N LYS A 557 -18.39 14.90 25.56
CA LYS A 557 -17.57 14.18 26.55
C LYS A 557 -18.01 12.72 26.71
N ALA A 558 -17.98 11.94 25.63
CA ALA A 558 -17.81 10.51 25.78
C ALA A 558 -16.32 10.26 26.00
N GLU A 559 -15.94 9.81 27.20
CA GLU A 559 -14.70 9.04 27.35
C GLU A 559 -14.78 7.95 26.28
N ALA A 560 -13.84 7.98 25.32
CA ALA A 560 -13.75 6.96 24.29
C ALA A 560 -13.88 5.59 24.97
N GLU A 561 -14.89 4.81 24.60
CA GLU A 561 -15.14 3.53 25.22
C GLU A 561 -13.97 2.60 24.86
N ILE A 562 -12.99 2.54 25.76
CA ILE A 562 -11.86 1.62 25.70
C ILE A 562 -12.47 0.23 25.91
N VAL A 563 -12.78 -0.47 24.82
CA VAL A 563 -13.10 -1.90 24.91
C VAL A 563 -11.80 -2.62 25.31
N PRO A 564 -11.71 -3.19 26.53
CA PRO A 564 -10.53 -3.96 26.90
C PRO A 564 -10.56 -5.26 26.08
N ALA A 565 -9.45 -5.60 25.45
CA ALA A 565 -9.24 -6.92 24.89
C ALA A 565 -9.21 -7.95 26.04
N THR A 566 -10.36 -8.46 26.46
CA THR A 566 -10.55 -9.71 27.23
C THR A 566 -12.04 -9.95 27.49
N ALA A 567 -12.77 -10.49 26.51
CA ALA A 567 -13.97 -11.29 26.73
C ALA A 567 -14.41 -12.00 25.45
N SER A 568 -13.72 -13.07 25.08
CA SER A 568 -14.26 -14.09 24.19
C SER A 568 -13.68 -15.45 24.56
N VAL A 569 -14.09 -15.96 25.72
CA VAL A 569 -14.15 -17.40 26.00
C VAL A 569 -15.48 -17.65 26.70
N ASN A 570 -16.51 -17.92 25.90
CA ASN A 570 -17.47 -19.02 26.03
C ASN A 570 -18.54 -18.90 24.94
#